data_AF-A0A4R1QH34-F1
#
_entry.id   AF-A0A4R1QH34-F1
#
_cell.length_a   1.000
_cell.length_b   1.000
_cell.length_c   1.000
_cell.angle_alpha   90.00
_cell.angle_beta   90.00
_cell.angle_gamma   90.00
#
_symmetry.space_group_name_H-M   'P 1'
#
loop_
_entity.id
_entity.type
_entity.pdbx_description
1 polymer ?
#
loop_
_entity_poly.entity_id
_entity_poly.type
_entity_poly.pdbx_seq_one_letter_code
_entity_poly.pdbx_strand_id
1 'polypeptide(L)' 'MGSFPYYKTLDEFQLQEQPSLTKRQFHQLRELSWLDQLFNLILLGPPGVGKTHLAIGLGIEAIHQGYKVTFITMES' A
#
# COMPACT_ATOMS: atom_id res chain seq x y z
N MET A 1 -3.86 -8.79 -17.00
CA MET A 1 -3.51 -8.80 -15.57
C MET A 1 -2.51 -7.67 -15.37
N GLY A 2 -2.89 -6.60 -14.65
CA GLY A 2 -2.06 -5.40 -14.54
C GLY A 2 -0.85 -5.65 -13.63
N SER A 3 0.36 -5.43 -14.15
CA SER A 3 1.57 -5.41 -13.34
C SER A 3 1.64 -4.08 -12.57
N PHE A 4 2.33 -4.06 -11.42
CA PHE A 4 2.64 -2.77 -10.79
C PHE A 4 3.49 -1.91 -11.75
N PRO A 5 3.33 -0.58 -11.72
CA PRO A 5 4.11 0.33 -12.57
C PRO A 5 5.61 0.28 -12.24
N TYR A 6 5.96 -0.14 -11.02
CA TYR A 6 7.33 -0.38 -10.55
C TYR A 6 7.30 -1.26 -9.29
N TYR A 7 8.43 -1.87 -8.94
CA TYR A 7 8.57 -2.69 -7.73
C TYR A 7 9.08 -1.84 -6.56
N LYS A 8 8.24 -1.65 -5.54
CA LYS A 8 8.57 -0.90 -4.31
C LYS A 8 7.93 -1.55 -3.09
N THR A 9 8.75 -2.18 -2.24
CA THR A 9 8.26 -2.91 -1.07
C THR A 9 7.96 -1.99 0.11
N LEU A 10 7.28 -2.51 1.13
CA LEU A 10 7.04 -1.78 2.38
C LEU A 10 8.33 -1.54 3.18
N ASP A 11 9.38 -2.35 2.98
CA ASP A 11 10.67 -2.15 3.66
C ASP A 11 11.46 -0.96 3.09
N GLU A 12 11.18 -0.57 1.85
CA GLU A 12 11.71 0.66 1.25
C GLU A 12 10.91 1.92 1.64
N PHE A 13 9.78 1.77 2.35
CA PHE A 13 8.95 2.91 2.73
C PHE A 13 9.58 3.69 3.90
N GLN A 14 9.93 4.95 3.65
CA GLN A 14 10.53 5.84 4.64
C GLN A 14 9.47 6.38 5.61
N LEU A 15 9.06 5.55 6.58
CA LEU A 15 8.01 5.89 7.54
C LEU A 15 8.31 7.16 8.35
N GLN A 16 9.58 7.42 8.65
CA GLN A 16 10.00 8.65 9.35
C GLN A 16 9.68 9.93 8.56
N GLU A 17 9.51 9.84 7.24
CA GLU A 17 9.15 10.96 6.36
C GLU A 17 7.63 11.11 6.19
N GLN A 18 6.83 10.19 6.76
CA GLN A 18 5.38 10.23 6.73
C GLN A 18 4.79 10.44 8.15
N PRO A 19 4.70 11.70 8.62
CA PRO A 19 4.28 12.00 10.00
C PRO A 19 2.81 11.66 10.29
N SER A 20 1.97 11.52 9.25
CA SER A 20 0.55 11.16 9.43
C SER A 20 0.31 9.67 9.64
N LEU A 21 1.34 8.84 9.48
CA LEU A 21 1.25 7.38 9.64
C LEU A 21 2.14 6.93 10.79
N THR A 22 1.53 6.45 11.87
CA THR A 22 2.28 5.92 13.01
C THR A 22 2.88 4.54 12.68
N LYS A 23 3.96 4.15 13.38
CA LYS A 23 4.53 2.79 13.30
C LYS A 23 3.49 1.70 13.53
N ARG A 24 2.61 1.89 14.53
CA ARG A 24 1.54 0.95 14.83
C ARG A 24 0.59 0.79 13.64
N GLN A 25 0.08 1.89 13.09
CA GLN A 25 -0.81 1.83 11.92
C GLN A 25 -0.11 1.20 10.72
N PHE A 26 1.16 1.52 10.48
CA PHE A 26 1.93 0.92 9.41
C PHE A 26 2.04 -0.61 9.57
N HIS A 27 2.38 -1.11 10.76
CA HIS A 27 2.42 -2.54 11.03
C HIS A 27 1.04 -3.21 10.87
N GLN A 28 -0.03 -2.57 11.34
CA GLN A 28 -1.40 -3.08 11.14
C GLN A 28 -1.79 -3.16 9.66
N LEU A 29 -1.36 -2.19 8.83
CA LEU A 29 -1.57 -2.25 7.39
C LEU A 29 -0.81 -3.41 6.75
N ARG A 30 0.43 -3.68 7.21
CA ARG A 30 1.28 -4.81 6.74
C ARG A 30 0.67 -6.19 7.04
N GLU A 31 -0.13 -6.31 8.09
CA GLU A 31 -0.81 -7.56 8.45
C GLU A 31 -1.94 -7.93 7.48
N LEU A 32 -2.40 -6.99 6.65
CA LEU A 32 -3.46 -7.21 5.64
C LEU A 32 -4.81 -7.72 6.17
N SER A 33 -5.01 -7.76 7.49
CA SER A 33 -6.28 -8.19 8.12
C SER A 33 -7.51 -7.39 7.67
N TRP A 34 -7.29 -6.19 7.12
CA TRP A 34 -8.33 -5.36 6.51
C TRP A 34 -8.90 -5.95 5.21
N LEU A 35 -8.14 -6.78 4.48
CA LEU A 35 -8.64 -7.52 3.32
C LEU A 35 -9.66 -8.57 3.75
N ASP A 36 -9.35 -9.37 4.77
CA ASP A 36 -10.24 -10.40 5.31
C ASP A 36 -11.52 -9.80 5.93
N GLN A 37 -11.40 -8.59 6.48
CA GLN A 37 -12.51 -7.83 7.06
C GLN A 37 -13.31 -7.04 6.02
N LEU A 38 -12.97 -7.15 4.73
CA LEU A 38 -13.64 -6.46 3.63
C LEU A 38 -13.66 -4.92 3.78
N PHE A 39 -12.60 -4.35 4.37
CA PHE A 39 -12.44 -2.92 4.49
C PHE A 39 -11.73 -2.33 3.27
N ASN A 40 -12.19 -1.16 2.85
CA ASN A 40 -11.53 -0.38 1.81
C ASN A 40 -10.51 0.58 2.43
N LEU A 41 -9.30 0.59 1.90
CA LEU A 41 -8.26 1.54 2.28
C LEU A 41 -8.25 2.73 1.30
N ILE A 42 -8.44 3.93 1.82
CA ILE A 42 -8.34 5.18 1.05
C ILE A 42 -7.15 5.99 1.56
N LEU A 43 -6.16 6.22 0.69
CA LEU A 43 -4.96 7.00 1.01
C LEU A 43 -5.13 8.44 0.53
N LEU A 44 -5.20 9.39 1.45
CA LEU A 44 -5.38 10.82 1.16
C LEU A 44 -4.15 11.63 1.57
N GLY A 45 -3.87 12.70 0.82
CA GLY A 45 -2.78 13.63 1.13
C GLY A 45 -2.18 14.29 -0.10
N PRO A 46 -1.31 15.30 0.07
CA PRO A 46 -0.68 16.03 -1.03
C PRO A 46 0.11 15.12 -1.99
N PRO A 47 0.38 15.54 -3.24
CA PRO A 47 1.29 14.83 -4.13
C PRO A 47 2.68 14.61 -3.49
N GLY A 48 3.35 13.51 -3.84
CA GLY A 48 4.72 13.23 -3.37
C GLY A 48 4.86 12.61 -1.97
N VAL A 49 3.80 12.49 -1.16
CA VAL A 49 3.89 11.99 0.23
C VAL A 49 3.91 10.46 0.39
N GLY A 50 4.25 9.72 -0.67
CA GLY A 50 4.41 8.25 -0.60
C GLY A 50 3.12 7.41 -0.72
N LYS A 51 1.96 8.00 -1.04
CA LYS A 51 0.69 7.26 -1.18
C LYS A 51 0.78 6.10 -2.18
N THR A 52 1.30 6.36 -3.38
CA THR A 52 1.45 5.34 -4.43
C THR A 52 2.45 4.26 -4.02
N HIS A 53 3.55 4.63 -3.34
CA HIS A 53 4.50 3.66 -2.78
C HIS A 53 3.78 2.74 -1.78
N LEU A 54 3.06 3.30 -0.81
CA LEU A 54 2.34 2.53 0.20
C LEU A 54 1.34 1.56 -0.43
N ALA A 55 0.56 2.02 -1.42
CA ALA A 55 -0.39 1.16 -2.15
C ALA A 55 0.32 0.00 -2.89
N ILE A 56 1.44 0.28 -3.56
CA ILE A 56 2.24 -0.74 -4.27
C ILE A 56 2.85 -1.73 -3.28
N GLY A 57 3.43 -1.24 -2.19
CA GLY A 57 4.03 -2.09 -1.17
C GLY A 57 3.02 -3.03 -0.51
N LEU A 58 1.82 -2.52 -0.18
CA LEU A 58 0.73 -3.34 0.35
C LEU A 58 0.26 -4.39 -0.67
N GLY A 59 0.19 -4.01 -1.94
CA GLY A 59 -0.15 -4.95 -3.00
C GLY A 59 0.91 -6.05 -3.21
N ILE A 60 2.19 -5.71 -3.12
CA ILE A 60 3.28 -6.70 -3.19
C ILE A 60 3.22 -7.65 -1.99
N GLU A 61 3.03 -7.12 -0.78
CA GLU A 61 2.84 -7.93 0.44
C GLU A 61 1.65 -8.89 0.28
N ALA A 62 0.54 -8.42 -0.29
CA ALA A 62 -0.63 -9.24 -0.54
C ALA A 62 -0.35 -10.38 -1.54
N ILE A 63 0.43 -10.13 -2.59
CA ILE A 63 0.89 -11.19 -3.51
C ILE A 63 1.71 -12.24 -2.77
N HIS A 64 2.63 -11.83 -1.89
CA HIS A 64 3.43 -12.77 -1.09
C HIS A 64 2.58 -13.63 -0.16
N GLN A 65 1.45 -13.11 0.32
CA GLN A 65 0.47 -13.86 1.13
C GLN A 65 -0.54 -14.66 0.29
N GLY A 66 -0.38 -14.72 -1.03
CA GLY A 66 -1.20 -15.54 -1.93
C GLY A 66 -2.46 -14.86 -2.47
N TYR A 67 -2.66 -13.57 -2.19
CA TYR A 67 -3.76 -12.81 -2.78
C TYR A 67 -3.50 -12.48 -4.25
N LYS A 68 -4.59 -12.44 -5.04
CA LYS A 68 -4.55 -11.91 -6.40
C LYS A 68 -4.73 -10.41 -6.35
N VAL A 69 -3.78 -9.66 -6.90
CA VAL A 69 -3.79 -8.20 -6.92
C VAL A 69 -3.82 -7.70 -8.37
N THR A 70 -4.53 -6.58 -8.59
CA THR A 70 -4.46 -5.81 -9.84
C THR A 70 -4.27 -4.35 -9.49
N PHE A 71 -3.29 -3.71 -10.14
CA PHE A 71 -3.06 -2.27 -10.01
C PHE A 71 -3.58 -1.54 -11.24
N ILE A 72 -4.40 -0.51 -11.04
CA ILE A 72 -5.04 0.26 -12.12
C ILE A 72 -4.91 1.74 -11.79
N THR A 73 -4.41 2.52 -12.74
CA THR A 73 -4.45 3.98 -12.68
C THR A 73 -5.83 4.47 -13.08
N MET A 74 -6.36 5.47 -12.39
CA MET A 74 -7.59 6.12 -12.84
C MET A 74 -7.30 6.85 -14.14
N GLU A 75 -7.84 6.37 -15.26
CA GLU A 75 -7.84 7.13 -16.51
C GLU A 75 -8.82 8.30 -16.37
N SER A 76 -8.40 9.46 -16.85
CA SER A 76 -9.18 10.71 -16.82
C SER A 76 -10.19 10.73 -17.94
#